data_AF-A0A7Y5H9M3-F1
#
_entry.id   AF-A0A7Y5H9M3-F1
#
_cell.length_a   1.000
_cell.length_b   1.000
_cell.length_c   1.000
_cell.angle_alpha   90.00
_cell.angle_beta   90.00
_cell.angle_gamma   90.00
#
_symmetry.space_group_name_H-M   'P 1'
#
loop_
_entity.id
_entity.type
_entity.pdbx_description
1 polymer ?
#
loop_
_entity_poly.entity_id
_entity_poly.type
_entity_poly.pdbx_seq_one_letter_code
_entity_poly.pdbx_strand_id
1 'polypeptide(L)'
;MDPFERAVRETLIRRALLQRREPAVVALSGGPDSTALVAALSALGHPVRALHINHALDGGRILFTLPEIFFKKRIPTEWENMVNGIA
;
A
#
# COMPACT_ATOMS: atom_id res chain seq x y z
N MET A 1 -0.64 11.48 23.11
CA MET A 1 -1.24 10.27 22.54
C MET A 1 -2.69 10.55 22.27
N ASP A 2 -3.06 10.54 21.00
CA ASP A 2 -4.43 10.84 20.56
C ASP A 2 -5.42 9.71 20.96
N PRO A 3 -6.75 9.93 20.86
CA PRO A 3 -7.74 8.92 21.21
C PRO A 3 -7.67 7.63 20.37
N PHE A 4 -7.28 7.73 19.09
CA PHE A 4 -7.14 6.61 18.18
C PHE A 4 -5.93 5.75 18.54
N GLU A 5 -4.75 6.34 18.73
CA GLU A 5 -3.53 5.65 19.21
C GLU A 5 -3.78 4.93 20.54
N ARG A 6 -4.55 5.54 21.44
CA ARG A 6 -4.94 4.93 22.71
C ARG A 6 -5.79 3.68 22.51
N ALA A 7 -6.81 3.75 21.66
CA ALA A 7 -7.68 2.63 21.34
C ALA A 7 -6.91 1.47 20.68
N VAL A 8 -5.96 1.79 19.79
CA VAL A 8 -5.05 0.80 19.19
C VAL A 8 -4.21 0.13 20.27
N ARG A 9 -3.56 0.90 21.14
CA ARG A 9 -2.73 0.36 22.24
C ARG A 9 -3.53 -0.54 23.17
N GLU A 10 -4.73 -0.13 23.57
CA GLU A 10 -5.59 -0.96 24.41
C GLU A 10 -5.97 -2.26 23.71
N THR A 11 -6.21 -2.22 22.40
CA THR A 11 -6.51 -3.42 21.62
C THR A 11 -5.32 -4.37 21.57
N LEU A 12 -4.11 -3.85 21.34
CA LEU A 12 -2.88 -4.65 21.38
C LEU A 12 -2.69 -5.36 22.72
N ILE A 13 -2.93 -4.65 23.83
CA ILE A 13 -2.79 -5.19 25.19
C ILE A 13 -3.90 -6.21 25.48
N ARG A 14 -5.17 -5.84 25.27
CA ARG A 14 -6.35 -6.69 25.56
C ARG A 14 -6.30 -8.02 24.82
N ARG A 15 -5.71 -8.03 23.62
CA ARG A 15 -5.62 -9.21 22.75
C ARG A 15 -4.22 -9.85 22.72
N ALA A 16 -3.28 -9.34 23.50
CA ALA A 16 -1.88 -9.80 23.52
C ALA A 16 -1.26 -9.93 22.11
N LEU A 17 -1.49 -8.94 21.23
CA LEU A 17 -1.08 -9.01 19.82
C LEU A 17 0.39 -8.69 19.59
N LEU A 18 0.94 -7.75 20.36
CA LEU A 18 2.34 -7.31 20.27
C LEU A 18 2.85 -6.91 21.66
N GLN A 19 4.08 -7.28 21.97
CA GLN A 19 4.82 -6.80 23.13
C GLN A 19 5.33 -5.37 22.90
N ARG A 20 5.70 -4.68 23.98
CA ARG A 20 6.21 -3.30 23.88
C ARG A 20 7.45 -3.25 22.98
N ARG A 21 7.41 -2.38 21.96
CA ARG A 21 8.48 -2.18 20.96
C ARG A 21 8.82 -3.43 20.14
N GLU A 22 7.96 -4.44 20.15
CA GLU A 22 8.11 -5.59 19.26
C GLU A 22 8.05 -5.12 17.80
N PRO A 23 9.02 -5.49 16.95
CA PRO A 23 8.98 -5.16 15.53
C PRO A 23 7.78 -5.78 14.82
N ALA A 24 7.13 -5.04 13.94
CA ALA A 24 5.99 -5.50 13.16
C ALA A 24 6.24 -5.34 11.66
N VAL A 25 5.86 -6.35 10.87
CA VAL A 25 5.67 -6.21 9.43
C VAL A 25 4.19 -6.00 9.17
N VAL A 26 3.85 -4.92 8.47
CA VAL A 26 2.46 -4.55 8.18
C VAL A 26 2.23 -4.64 6.67
N ALA A 27 1.23 -5.42 6.26
CA ALA A 27 0.76 -5.41 4.89
C ALA A 27 0.09 -4.05 4.60
N LEU A 28 0.69 -3.29 3.69
CA LEU A 28 0.25 -1.95 3.29
C LEU A 28 -0.39 -2.04 1.91
N SER A 29 -1.70 -1.89 1.81
CA SER A 29 -2.39 -1.91 0.51
C SER A 29 -2.40 -0.55 -0.19
N GLY A 30 -2.11 0.53 0.54
CA GLY A 30 -2.30 1.92 0.10
C GLY A 30 -3.66 2.51 0.50
N GLY A 31 -4.57 1.68 1.02
CA GLY A 31 -5.84 2.15 1.58
C GLY A 31 -5.71 2.81 2.96
N PRO A 32 -6.76 3.51 3.43
CA PRO A 32 -6.73 4.27 4.67
C PRO A 32 -6.47 3.41 5.90
N ASP A 33 -7.05 2.20 5.97
CA ASP A 33 -6.92 1.34 7.15
C ASP A 33 -5.49 0.85 7.38
N SER A 34 -4.86 0.31 6.33
CA SER A 34 -3.49 -0.19 6.40
C SER A 34 -2.49 0.94 6.65
N THR A 35 -2.76 2.13 6.11
CA THR A 35 -1.94 3.33 6.34
C THR A 35 -2.07 3.82 7.78
N ALA A 36 -3.30 3.88 8.31
CA ALA A 36 -3.56 4.25 9.70
C ALA A 36 -2.92 3.26 10.69
N LEU A 37 -2.91 1.97 10.37
CA LEU A 37 -2.26 0.95 11.18
C LEU A 37 -0.73 1.16 11.24
N VAL A 38 -0.08 1.40 10.09
CA VAL A 38 1.36 1.72 10.05
C VAL A 38 1.66 2.96 10.90
N ALA A 39 0.89 4.03 10.71
CA ALA A 39 1.06 5.28 11.45
C ALA A 39 0.88 5.08 12.97
N ALA A 40 -0.19 4.42 13.40
CA ALA A 40 -0.46 4.19 14.81
C ALA A 40 0.62 3.33 15.47
N LEU A 41 1.05 2.24 14.85
CA LEU A 41 2.11 1.38 15.41
C LEU A 41 3.45 2.13 15.50
N SER A 42 3.77 2.95 14.49
CA SER A 42 4.96 3.80 14.50
C SER A 42 4.91 4.83 15.63
N ALA A 43 3.79 5.54 15.80
CA ALA A 43 3.59 6.53 16.85
C ALA A 43 3.61 5.92 18.27
N LEU A 44 3.15 4.66 18.40
CA LEU A 44 3.24 3.88 19.63
C LEU A 44 4.67 3.36 19.93
N GLY A 45 5.62 3.59 19.02
CA GLY A 45 7.04 3.27 19.20
C GLY A 45 7.43 1.85 18.79
N HIS A 46 6.61 1.16 18.00
CA HIS A 46 7.00 -0.11 17.40
C HIS A 46 7.90 0.12 16.17
N PRO A 47 8.97 -0.66 16.00
CA PRO A 47 9.69 -0.71 14.73
C PRO A 47 8.79 -1.33 13.65
N VAL A 48 8.35 -0.52 12.68
CA VAL A 48 7.43 -0.98 11.62
C VAL A 48 8.15 -1.11 10.29
N ARG A 49 7.97 -2.24 9.62
CA ARG A 49 8.29 -2.43 8.20
C ARG A 49 7.00 -2.59 7.40
N ALA A 50 6.74 -1.68 6.48
CA ALA A 50 5.60 -1.80 5.58
C ALA A 50 5.96 -2.69 4.38
N LEU A 51 5.08 -3.63 4.04
CA LEU A 51 5.19 -4.48 2.86
C LEU A 51 3.99 -4.18 1.94
N HIS A 52 4.27 -3.63 0.76
CA HIS A 52 3.26 -3.40 -0.27
C HIS A 52 3.42 -4.39 -1.41
N ILE A 53 2.31 -4.99 -1.84
CA ILE A 53 2.24 -5.84 -3.03
C ILE A 53 1.57 -5.02 -4.13
N ASN A 54 2.34 -4.60 -5.12
CA ASN A 54 1.78 -4.01 -6.32
C ASN A 54 1.20 -5.13 -7.19
N HIS A 55 -0.13 -5.18 -7.29
CA HIS A 55 -0.82 -6.21 -8.06
C HIS A 55 -0.77 -5.99 -9.58
N ALA A 56 -0.23 -4.87 -10.06
CA ALA A 56 -0.18 -4.50 -11.48
C ALA A 56 -1.54 -4.62 -12.18
N LEU A 57 -2.62 -4.42 -11.42
CA LEU A 57 -3.99 -4.31 -11.92
C LEU A 57 -4.17 -2.93 -12.53
N ASP A 58 -3.49 -2.69 -13.65
CA ASP A 58 -3.82 -1.59 -14.53
C ASP A 58 -5.20 -1.90 -15.09
N GLY A 59 -6.22 -1.23 -14.53
CA GLY A 59 -7.66 -1.49 -14.72
C GLY A 59 -8.18 -1.33 -16.15
N GLY A 60 -7.63 -2.06 -17.11
CA GLY A 60 -7.93 -2.00 -18.54
C GLY A 60 -6.79 -2.39 -19.49
N ARG A 61 -5.63 -2.86 -18.99
CA ARG A 61 -4.38 -2.93 -19.76
C ARG A 61 -4.39 -3.83 -21.00
N ILE A 62 -5.30 -4.79 -21.13
CA ILE A 62 -5.39 -5.64 -22.33
C ILE A 62 -5.64 -4.80 -23.59
N LEU A 63 -6.46 -3.75 -23.54
CA LEU A 63 -6.68 -2.89 -24.71
C LEU A 63 -5.47 -1.99 -25.01
N PHE A 64 -4.76 -1.58 -23.96
CA PHE A 64 -3.72 -0.56 -24.02
C PHE A 64 -2.30 -1.09 -24.27
N THR A 65 -2.08 -2.40 -24.06
CA THR A 65 -0.86 -3.09 -24.49
C THR A 65 -0.95 -3.64 -25.92
N LEU A 66 -2.12 -3.60 -26.57
CA LEU A 66 -2.26 -4.04 -27.97
C LEU A 66 -1.27 -3.36 -28.92
N PRO A 67 -1.01 -2.05 -28.84
CA PRO A 67 -0.02 -1.41 -29.69
C PRO A 67 1.38 -1.98 -29.47
N GLU A 68 1.76 -2.28 -28.24
CA GLU A 68 3.07 -2.87 -27.94
C GLU A 68 3.20 -4.30 -28.48
N ILE A 69 2.10 -5.05 -28.47
CA ILE A 69 2.04 -6.43 -28.99
C ILE A 69 2.11 -6.45 -30.52
N PHE A 70 1.37 -5.57 -31.21
CA PHE A 70 1.37 -5.50 -32.68
C PHE A 70 2.66 -4.89 -33.25
N PHE A 71 3.16 -3.81 -32.65
CA PHE A 71 4.31 -3.08 -33.16
C PHE A 71 5.65 -3.55 -32.57
N LYS A 72 5.63 -4.50 -31.62
CA LYS A 72 6.81 -5.04 -30.91
C LYS A 72 7.75 -3.96 -30.35
N LYS A 73 7.20 -2.78 -30.05
CA LYS A 73 7.92 -1.63 -29.49
C LYS A 73 7.14 -1.17 -28.27
N ARG A 74 7.84 -0.91 -27.17
CA ARG A 74 7.23 -0.23 -26.02
C ARG A 74 6.71 1.13 -26.47
N ILE A 75 5.55 1.49 -25.97
CA ILE A 75 5.07 2.87 -26.09
C ILE A 75 6.05 3.73 -25.29
N PRO A 76 6.57 4.84 -25.85
CA PRO A 76 7.42 5.74 -25.09
C PRO A 76 6.64 6.30 -23.90
N THR A 77 7.31 6.50 -22.76
CA THR A 77 6.66 6.85 -21.49
C THR A 77 5.82 8.12 -21.60
N GLU A 78 6.19 9.09 -22.45
CA GLU A 78 5.39 10.29 -22.67
C GLU A 78 4.03 10.05 -23.37
N TRP A 79 3.86 8.91 -24.03
CA TRP A 79 2.63 8.52 -24.73
C TRP A 79 1.82 7.46 -23.98
N GLU A 80 2.37 6.86 -22.92
CA GLU A 80 1.75 5.76 -22.17
C GLU A 80 0.39 6.15 -21.57
N ASN A 81 0.30 7.36 -21.00
CA ASN A 81 -0.94 7.88 -20.41
C ASN A 81 -2.02 8.18 -21.45
N MET A 82 -1.62 8.79 -22.57
CA MET A 82 -2.51 9.09 -23.68
C MET A 82 -3.11 7.80 -24.26
N VAL A 83 -2.28 6.77 -24.42
CA VAL A 83 -2.73 5.45 -24.89
C VAL A 83 -3.64 4.80 -23.86
N ASN A 84 -3.32 4.85 -22.58
CA ASN A 84 -4.14 4.32 -21.48
C ASN A 84 -5.47 5.09 -21.26
N GLY A 85 -5.74 6.16 -22.03
CA GLY A 85 -6.94 6.98 -21.88
C GLY A 85 -6.98 7.75 -20.56
N ILE A 86 -5.83 7.95 -19.93
CA ILE A 86 -5.65 8.67 -18.68
C ILE A 86 -5.23 10.10 -19.06
N ALA A 87 -6.12 11.08 -18.82
CA ALA A 87 -5.86 12.50 -19.04
C ALA A 87 -5.06 13.12 -17.89
#